data_AF-A0ABD0AIP1-F1
#
_entry.id   AF-A0ABD0AIP1-F1
#
_cell.length_a   1.000
_cell.length_b   1.000
_cell.length_c   1.000
_cell.angle_alpha   90.00
_cell.angle_beta   90.00
_cell.angle_gamma   90.00
#
_symmetry.space_group_name_H-M   'P 1'
#
loop_
_entity.id
_entity.type
_entity.pdbx_description
1 polymer ?
#
loop_
_entity_poly.entity_id
_entity_poly.type
_entity_poly.pdbx_seq_one_letter_code
_entity_poly.pdbx_strand_id
1 'polypeptide(L)'
;MYILLADIVLWFEKKGIIWWRIVIYLIIGTIGWVFTDSRLASVSIYMLIPLLLVLKYLNIDHSNKILSSTLKYLFEICLSVSVVIENMFMTHNYEVLNRFDTFSSARLTNTEIGIKLFGYSIFGQDIYTRILQFWSGWFYIDSSYYTFLMEYGIALLICAAVMYTITIKKELRKGDIVISIALGIAALDSLICREYFLIEYNVFLLALLAKTNDFENYKFDSFATLINSEHNTK
;
A
#
# COMPACT_ATOMS: atom_id res chain seq x y z
N MET A 1 4.65 -8.27 -0.15
CA MET A 1 4.90 -6.94 -0.74
C MET A 1 5.29 -5.92 0.32
N TYR A 2 4.44 -5.61 1.31
CA TYR A 2 4.65 -4.55 2.31
C TYR A 2 5.95 -4.64 3.13
N ILE A 3 6.38 -5.85 3.50
CA ILE A 3 7.68 -6.06 4.19
C ILE A 3 8.85 -5.60 3.30
N LEU A 4 8.81 -5.95 2.01
CA LEU A 4 9.85 -5.53 1.06
C LEU A 4 9.79 -4.01 0.82
N LEU A 5 8.59 -3.42 0.84
CA LEU A 5 8.44 -1.97 0.74
C LEU A 5 9.03 -1.25 1.97
N ALA A 6 8.83 -1.77 3.19
CA ALA A 6 9.47 -1.24 4.39
C ALA A 6 11.00 -1.41 4.37
N ASP A 7 11.49 -2.51 3.81
CA ASP A 7 12.92 -2.73 3.59
C ASP A 7 13.54 -1.66 2.67
N ILE A 8 12.81 -1.19 1.64
CA ILE A 8 13.23 -0.07 0.78
C ILE A 8 13.32 1.24 1.57
N VAL A 9 12.33 1.53 2.43
CA VAL A 9 12.34 2.73 3.28
C VAL A 9 13.57 2.72 4.19
N LEU A 10 13.83 1.61 4.88
CA LEU A 10 15.01 1.46 5.75
C LEU A 10 16.33 1.52 4.99
N TRP A 11 16.37 0.98 3.77
CA TRP A 11 17.54 1.07 2.91
C TRP A 11 17.85 2.52 2.53
N PHE A 12 16.83 3.31 2.19
CA PHE A 12 17.01 4.70 1.78
C PHE A 12 17.62 5.53 2.92
N GLU A 13 17.17 5.32 4.16
CA GLU A 13 17.72 5.99 5.35
C GLU A 13 19.17 5.59 5.63
N LYS A 14 19.49 4.29 5.55
CA LYS A 14 20.80 3.74 5.94
C LYS A 14 21.83 3.69 4.80
N LYS A 15 21.43 3.97 3.56
CA LYS A 15 22.22 3.87 2.32
C LYS A 15 23.03 2.56 2.19
N GLY A 16 22.38 1.42 2.46
CA GLY A 16 23.00 0.10 2.37
C GLY A 16 23.28 -0.39 0.94
N ILE A 17 23.79 -1.62 0.80
CA ILE A 17 24.05 -2.26 -0.51
C ILE A 17 22.73 -2.62 -1.19
N ILE A 18 22.51 -2.15 -2.43
CA ILE A 18 21.25 -2.36 -3.16
C ILE A 18 21.20 -3.67 -3.96
N TRP A 19 22.34 -4.15 -4.47
CA TRP A 19 22.36 -5.24 -5.46
C TRP A 19 21.85 -6.56 -4.89
N TRP A 20 22.18 -6.88 -3.64
CA TRP A 20 21.64 -8.04 -2.95
C TRP A 20 20.12 -7.99 -2.77
N ARG A 21 19.55 -6.79 -2.57
CA ARG A 21 18.10 -6.62 -2.43
C ARG A 21 17.39 -6.92 -3.74
N ILE A 22 17.93 -6.44 -4.86
CA ILE A 22 17.39 -6.72 -6.19
C ILE A 22 17.37 -8.23 -6.45
N VAL A 23 18.45 -8.94 -6.12
CA VAL A 23 18.52 -10.40 -6.26
C VAL A 23 17.45 -11.08 -5.38
N ILE A 24 17.31 -10.67 -4.12
CA ILE A 24 16.29 -11.20 -3.21
C ILE A 24 14.88 -10.96 -3.77
N TYR A 25 14.59 -9.76 -4.27
CA TYR A 25 13.24 -9.42 -4.78
C TYR A 25 12.92 -10.22 -6.05
N LEU A 26 13.91 -10.44 -6.93
CA LEU A 26 13.76 -11.31 -8.09
C LEU A 26 13.47 -12.76 -7.69
N ILE A 27 14.21 -13.30 -6.71
CA ILE A 27 14.01 -14.68 -6.23
C ILE A 27 12.61 -14.81 -5.62
N ILE A 28 12.22 -13.93 -4.70
CA ILE A 28 10.91 -13.99 -4.03
C ILE A 28 9.78 -13.83 -5.06
N GLY A 29 9.89 -12.86 -5.98
CA GLY A 29 8.89 -12.66 -7.03
C GLY A 29 8.73 -13.89 -7.93
N THR A 30 9.85 -14.55 -8.27
CA THR A 30 9.87 -15.75 -9.13
C THR A 30 9.32 -16.98 -8.41
N ILE A 31 9.66 -17.17 -7.13
CA ILE A 31 9.05 -18.21 -6.30
C ILE A 31 7.54 -17.99 -6.24
N GLY A 32 7.09 -16.77 -5.96
CA GLY A 32 5.66 -16.44 -5.99
C GLY A 32 5.02 -16.77 -7.33
N TRP A 33 5.69 -16.46 -8.45
CA TRP A 33 5.15 -16.65 -9.79
C TRP A 33 4.98 -18.12 -10.15
N VAL A 34 5.92 -18.96 -9.73
CA VAL A 34 5.93 -20.40 -10.05
C VAL A 34 5.01 -21.19 -9.12
N PHE A 35 4.98 -20.85 -7.83
CA PHE A 35 4.31 -21.66 -6.81
C PHE A 35 2.92 -21.14 -6.42
N THR A 36 2.55 -19.91 -6.79
CA THR A 36 1.23 -19.34 -6.42
C THR A 36 0.41 -19.00 -7.66
N ASP A 37 -0.88 -19.28 -7.59
CA ASP A 37 -1.84 -18.88 -8.65
C ASP A 37 -2.05 -17.35 -8.69
N SER A 38 -1.55 -16.62 -7.69
CA SER A 38 -1.63 -15.16 -7.60
C SER A 38 -0.48 -14.48 -8.37
N ARG A 39 -0.53 -14.57 -9.70
CA ARG A 39 0.43 -13.94 -10.61
C ARG A 39 0.62 -12.44 -10.35
N LEU A 40 -0.46 -11.75 -9.98
CA LEU A 40 -0.46 -10.32 -9.73
C LEU A 40 0.33 -9.92 -8.47
N ALA A 41 0.32 -10.73 -7.41
CA ALA A 41 1.16 -10.48 -6.22
C ALA A 41 2.66 -10.53 -6.57
N SER A 42 3.06 -11.43 -7.46
CA SER A 42 4.43 -11.47 -7.99
C SER A 42 4.77 -10.26 -8.85
N VAL A 43 3.84 -9.79 -9.68
CA VAL A 43 4.02 -8.56 -10.46
C VAL A 43 4.25 -7.36 -9.53
N SER A 44 3.49 -7.25 -8.43
CA SER A 44 3.70 -6.20 -7.42
C SER A 44 5.10 -6.24 -6.81
N ILE A 45 5.67 -7.43 -6.57
CA ILE A 45 7.05 -7.58 -6.07
C ILE A 45 8.05 -7.13 -7.14
N TYR A 46 7.85 -7.53 -8.41
CA TYR A 46 8.73 -7.11 -9.49
C TYR A 46 8.71 -5.58 -9.71
N MET A 47 7.58 -4.91 -9.48
CA MET A 47 7.49 -3.44 -9.54
C MET A 47 8.35 -2.72 -8.48
N LEU A 48 8.75 -3.39 -7.40
CA LEU A 48 9.65 -2.81 -6.40
C LEU A 48 11.10 -2.65 -6.90
N ILE A 49 11.50 -3.43 -7.92
CA ILE A 49 12.85 -3.36 -8.50
C ILE A 49 13.07 -2.04 -9.27
N PRO A 50 12.22 -1.66 -10.25
CA PRO A 50 12.37 -0.36 -10.92
C PRO A 50 12.22 0.80 -9.94
N LEU A 51 11.38 0.67 -8.90
CA LEU A 51 11.33 1.66 -7.83
C LEU A 51 12.69 1.85 -7.15
N LEU A 52 13.32 0.76 -6.71
CA LEU A 52 14.64 0.79 -6.07
C LEU A 52 15.68 1.47 -6.97
N LEU A 53 15.67 1.17 -8.27
CA LEU A 53 16.57 1.77 -9.24
C LEU A 53 16.30 3.27 -9.40
N VAL A 54 15.04 3.67 -9.49
CA VAL A 54 14.61 5.07 -9.53
C VAL A 54 15.09 5.81 -8.28
N LEU A 55 14.84 5.28 -7.09
CA LEU A 55 15.26 5.91 -5.83
C LEU A 55 16.79 6.01 -5.67
N LYS A 56 17.55 5.08 -6.27
CA LYS A 56 19.01 5.10 -6.22
C LYS A 56 19.63 6.10 -7.19
N TYR A 57 19.15 6.11 -8.43
CA TYR A 57 19.80 6.82 -9.53
C TYR A 57 19.17 8.18 -9.83
N LEU A 58 17.90 8.38 -9.51
CA LEU A 58 17.23 9.65 -9.68
C LEU A 58 17.21 10.40 -8.36
N ASN A 59 17.80 11.59 -8.35
CA ASN A 59 17.61 12.55 -7.27
C ASN A 59 16.19 13.09 -7.38
N ILE A 60 15.25 12.45 -6.68
CA ILE A 60 13.87 12.89 -6.64
C ILE A 60 13.82 14.24 -5.93
N ASP A 61 13.45 15.27 -6.68
CA ASP A 61 13.29 16.62 -6.15
C ASP A 61 12.08 16.68 -5.21
N HIS A 62 12.37 16.78 -3.92
CA HIS A 62 11.38 16.93 -2.86
C HIS A 62 10.50 18.17 -3.02
N SER A 63 10.97 19.19 -3.75
CA SER A 63 10.23 20.43 -4.02
C SER A 63 9.29 20.35 -5.22
N ASN A 64 9.32 19.24 -5.97
CA ASN A 64 8.46 19.07 -7.14
C ASN A 64 6.98 19.05 -6.73
N LYS A 65 6.28 20.13 -7.10
CA LYS A 65 4.87 20.35 -6.78
C LYS A 65 3.95 19.32 -7.43
N ILE A 66 4.27 18.86 -8.65
CA ILE A 66 3.45 17.89 -9.39
C ILE A 66 3.52 16.54 -8.66
N LEU A 67 4.74 16.03 -8.42
CA LEU A 67 4.93 14.77 -7.70
C LEU A 67 4.28 14.80 -6.31
N SER A 68 4.52 15.88 -5.56
CA SER A 68 3.92 16.09 -4.24
C SER A 68 2.40 16.14 -4.28
N SER A 69 1.80 16.72 -5.33
CA SER A 69 0.35 16.77 -5.49
C SER A 69 -0.22 15.41 -5.88
N THR A 70 0.44 14.70 -6.81
CA THR A 70 0.04 13.36 -7.23
C THR A 70 0.05 12.38 -6.06
N LEU A 71 1.14 12.34 -5.28
CA LEU A 71 1.25 11.44 -4.12
C LEU A 71 0.16 11.70 -3.08
N LYS A 72 -0.20 12.96 -2.83
CA LYS A 72 -1.25 13.34 -1.86
C LYS A 72 -2.60 12.74 -2.18
N TYR A 73 -2.97 12.69 -3.46
CA TYR A 73 -4.29 12.27 -3.92
C TYR A 73 -4.28 10.91 -4.62
N LEU A 74 -3.17 10.17 -4.54
CA LEU A 74 -2.99 8.94 -5.31
C LEU A 74 -4.00 7.86 -4.91
N PHE A 75 -4.37 7.79 -3.63
CA PHE A 75 -5.40 6.86 -3.15
C PHE A 75 -6.77 7.15 -3.79
N GLU A 76 -7.20 8.41 -3.81
CA GLU A 76 -8.46 8.84 -4.41
C GLU A 76 -8.46 8.66 -5.93
N ILE A 77 -7.31 8.91 -6.58
CA ILE A 77 -7.12 8.64 -8.01
C ILE A 77 -7.26 7.15 -8.30
N CYS A 78 -6.56 6.29 -7.56
CA CYS A 78 -6.64 4.84 -7.71
C CYS A 78 -8.06 4.33 -7.44
N LEU A 79 -8.72 4.79 -6.38
CA LEU A 79 -10.12 4.47 -6.10
C LEU A 79 -11.02 4.83 -7.30
N SER A 80 -10.89 6.05 -7.82
CA SER A 80 -11.69 6.52 -8.96
C SER A 80 -11.44 5.68 -10.20
N VAL A 81 -10.16 5.37 -10.49
CA VAL A 81 -9.77 4.51 -11.61
C VAL A 81 -10.36 3.11 -11.45
N SER A 82 -10.29 2.52 -10.25
CA SER A 82 -10.86 1.20 -9.95
C SER A 82 -12.36 1.17 -10.25
N VAL A 83 -13.10 2.18 -9.78
CA VAL A 83 -14.55 2.28 -9.99
C VAL A 83 -14.89 2.48 -11.46
N VAL A 84 -14.14 3.31 -12.18
CA VAL A 84 -14.37 3.56 -13.62
C VAL A 84 -14.10 2.30 -14.43
N ILE A 85 -13.00 1.59 -14.18
CA ILE A 85 -12.65 0.35 -14.90
C ILE A 85 -13.73 -0.71 -14.71
N GLU A 86 -14.16 -0.93 -13.47
CA GLU A 86 -15.20 -1.92 -13.16
C GLU A 86 -16.54 -1.54 -13.77
N ASN A 87 -16.95 -0.26 -13.70
CA ASN A 87 -18.18 0.20 -14.32
C ASN A 87 -18.16 0.05 -15.85
N MET A 88 -17.00 0.31 -16.47
CA MET A 88 -16.80 0.05 -17.89
C MET A 88 -16.93 -1.44 -18.21
N PHE A 89 -16.34 -2.31 -17.38
CA PHE A 89 -16.42 -3.76 -17.53
C PHE A 89 -17.87 -4.28 -17.42
N MET A 90 -18.62 -3.82 -16.42
CA MET A 90 -20.02 -4.22 -16.21
C MET A 90 -20.97 -3.73 -17.31
N THR A 91 -20.71 -2.54 -17.87
CA THR A 91 -21.62 -1.90 -18.83
C THR A 91 -21.28 -2.25 -20.28
N HIS A 92 -19.99 -2.48 -20.59
CA HIS A 92 -19.49 -2.63 -21.94
C HIS A 92 -18.63 -3.87 -22.09
N ASN A 93 -18.89 -4.65 -23.13
CA ASN A 93 -18.11 -5.86 -23.45
C ASN A 93 -16.85 -5.51 -24.28
N TYR A 94 -15.92 -4.77 -23.69
CA TYR A 94 -14.64 -4.44 -24.35
C TYR A 94 -13.68 -5.63 -24.28
N GLU A 95 -13.20 -6.09 -25.45
CA GLU A 95 -12.27 -7.23 -25.54
C GLU A 95 -10.99 -7.01 -24.72
N VAL A 96 -10.49 -5.76 -24.65
CA VAL A 96 -9.31 -5.40 -23.86
C VAL A 96 -9.52 -5.69 -22.37
N LEU A 97 -10.69 -5.37 -21.83
CA LEU A 97 -11.00 -5.64 -20.42
C LEU A 97 -11.17 -7.13 -20.16
N ASN A 98 -11.77 -7.90 -21.07
CA ASN A 98 -11.87 -9.36 -20.93
C ASN A 98 -10.50 -10.05 -20.95
N ARG A 99 -9.58 -9.58 -21.79
CA ARG A 99 -8.19 -10.06 -21.80
C ARG A 99 -7.47 -9.70 -20.50
N PHE A 100 -7.67 -8.49 -19.99
CA PHE A 100 -7.14 -8.08 -18.70
C PHE A 100 -7.72 -8.92 -17.57
N ASP A 101 -9.02 -9.20 -17.58
CA ASP A 101 -9.68 -10.04 -16.59
C ASP A 101 -9.10 -11.46 -16.58
N THR A 102 -8.91 -12.05 -17.75
CA THR A 102 -8.26 -13.36 -17.91
C THR A 102 -6.81 -13.34 -17.39
N PHE A 103 -6.05 -12.29 -17.71
CA PHE A 103 -4.70 -12.11 -17.18
C PHE A 103 -4.68 -11.96 -15.65
N SER A 104 -5.70 -11.28 -15.13
CA SER A 104 -5.86 -11.01 -13.70
C SER A 104 -6.44 -12.19 -12.91
N SER A 105 -6.66 -13.35 -13.53
CA SER A 105 -7.33 -14.51 -12.93
C SER A 105 -8.79 -14.22 -12.54
N ALA A 106 -9.56 -13.60 -13.43
CA ALA A 106 -10.99 -13.33 -13.31
C ALA A 106 -11.38 -12.35 -12.18
N ARG A 107 -10.51 -11.40 -11.84
CA ARG A 107 -10.73 -10.47 -10.72
C ARG A 107 -11.81 -9.42 -10.99
N LEU A 108 -11.96 -8.93 -12.21
CA LEU A 108 -13.07 -8.05 -12.58
C LEU A 108 -14.38 -8.84 -12.55
N THR A 109 -14.40 -10.06 -13.10
CA THR A 109 -15.58 -10.94 -13.04
C THR A 109 -16.01 -11.22 -11.59
N ASN A 110 -15.07 -11.53 -10.69
CA ASN A 110 -15.38 -11.75 -9.27
C ASN A 110 -15.91 -10.48 -8.58
N THR A 111 -15.38 -9.31 -8.95
CA THR A 111 -15.83 -8.03 -8.41
C THR A 111 -17.25 -7.72 -8.87
N GLU A 112 -17.55 -7.87 -10.16
CA GLU A 112 -18.90 -7.72 -10.72
C GLU A 112 -19.92 -8.63 -10.03
N ILE A 113 -19.59 -9.91 -9.84
CA ILE A 113 -20.45 -10.87 -9.13
C ILE A 113 -20.69 -10.38 -7.69
N GLY A 114 -19.65 -9.93 -7.00
CA GLY A 114 -19.75 -9.36 -5.66
C GLY A 114 -20.70 -8.16 -5.60
N ILE A 115 -20.55 -7.21 -6.52
CA ILE A 115 -21.41 -6.03 -6.61
C ILE A 115 -22.87 -6.44 -6.86
N LYS A 116 -23.11 -7.39 -7.76
CA LYS A 116 -24.47 -7.85 -8.10
C LYS A 116 -25.16 -8.56 -6.93
N LEU A 117 -24.41 -9.30 -6.11
CA LEU A 117 -24.96 -10.07 -5.00
C LEU A 117 -25.14 -9.22 -3.73
N PHE A 118 -24.20 -8.34 -3.43
CA PHE A 118 -24.13 -7.65 -2.14
C PHE A 118 -24.36 -6.15 -2.24
N GLY A 119 -24.14 -5.55 -3.42
CA GLY A 119 -24.18 -4.11 -3.61
C GLY A 119 -23.15 -3.37 -2.77
N TYR A 120 -23.36 -2.06 -2.63
CA TYR A 120 -22.54 -1.20 -1.77
C TYR A 120 -23.23 -0.98 -0.43
N SER A 121 -22.45 -0.97 0.64
CA SER A 121 -22.94 -0.66 2.00
C SER A 121 -22.33 0.63 2.53
N ILE A 122 -23.09 1.39 3.32
CA ILE A 122 -22.58 2.59 3.98
C ILE A 122 -21.65 2.20 5.14
N PHE A 123 -22.06 1.22 5.95
CA PHE A 123 -21.38 0.78 7.18
C PHE A 123 -20.80 -0.63 7.09
N GLY A 124 -20.77 -1.20 5.89
CA GLY A 124 -20.25 -2.54 5.65
C GLY A 124 -21.30 -3.65 5.83
N GLN A 125 -20.87 -4.88 5.54
CA GLN A 125 -21.63 -6.11 5.69
C GLN A 125 -20.68 -7.31 5.56
N ASP A 126 -21.00 -8.41 6.23
CA ASP A 126 -20.27 -9.66 6.06
C ASP A 126 -20.63 -10.31 4.71
N ILE A 127 -19.66 -10.36 3.79
CA ILE A 127 -19.81 -10.89 2.44
C ILE A 127 -19.36 -12.34 2.35
N TYR A 128 -18.23 -12.67 2.98
CA TYR A 128 -17.61 -13.97 2.81
C TYR A 128 -18.32 -15.07 3.56
N THR A 129 -18.78 -14.80 4.78
CA THR A 129 -19.58 -15.79 5.50
C THR A 129 -20.87 -16.07 4.74
N ARG A 130 -21.45 -15.05 4.10
CA ARG A 130 -22.67 -15.22 3.28
C ARG A 130 -22.40 -16.00 2.01
N ILE A 131 -21.33 -15.71 1.27
CA ILE A 131 -21.06 -16.42 0.01
C ILE A 131 -20.72 -17.89 0.25
N LEU A 132 -20.00 -18.20 1.33
CA LEU A 132 -19.66 -19.58 1.72
C LEU A 132 -20.91 -20.44 2.02
N GLN A 133 -22.04 -19.82 2.37
CA GLN A 133 -23.31 -20.54 2.56
C GLN A 133 -23.93 -21.02 1.24
N PHE A 134 -23.63 -20.34 0.13
CA PHE A 134 -24.25 -20.62 -1.18
C PHE A 134 -23.26 -21.19 -2.20
N TRP A 135 -21.96 -20.97 -2.01
CA TRP A 135 -20.92 -21.35 -2.95
C TRP A 135 -19.68 -21.86 -2.21
N SER A 136 -19.28 -23.09 -2.51
CA SER A 136 -18.06 -23.73 -1.99
C SER A 136 -16.83 -23.50 -2.89
N GLY A 137 -16.97 -22.68 -3.93
CA GLY A 137 -15.89 -22.37 -4.87
C GLY A 137 -15.01 -21.21 -4.42
N TRP A 138 -13.90 -21.02 -5.13
CA TRP A 138 -12.97 -19.93 -4.87
C TRP A 138 -13.58 -18.59 -5.32
N PHE A 139 -13.99 -17.76 -4.36
CA PHE A 139 -14.54 -16.43 -4.60
C PHE A 139 -13.83 -15.39 -3.72
N TYR A 140 -13.01 -14.55 -4.35
CA TYR A 140 -12.30 -13.47 -3.69
C TYR A 140 -12.33 -12.20 -4.55
N ILE A 141 -12.68 -11.08 -3.91
CA ILE A 141 -12.63 -9.73 -4.50
C ILE A 141 -11.25 -9.13 -4.21
N ASP A 142 -10.32 -9.31 -5.14
CA ASP A 142 -8.92 -8.92 -4.95
C ASP A 142 -8.67 -7.44 -5.32
N SER A 143 -9.53 -6.55 -4.86
CA SER A 143 -9.29 -5.11 -4.84
C SER A 143 -9.60 -4.59 -3.45
N SER A 144 -8.63 -3.95 -2.83
CA SER A 144 -8.81 -3.34 -1.51
C SER A 144 -9.93 -2.29 -1.54
N TYR A 145 -10.05 -1.56 -2.64
CA TYR A 145 -11.12 -0.56 -2.82
C TYR A 145 -12.51 -1.20 -2.83
N TYR A 146 -12.69 -2.28 -3.58
CA TYR A 146 -13.98 -2.97 -3.65
C TYR A 146 -14.31 -3.79 -2.40
N THR A 147 -13.28 -4.34 -1.75
CA THR A 147 -13.44 -4.91 -0.41
C THR A 147 -13.96 -3.85 0.56
N PHE A 148 -13.45 -2.62 0.52
CA PHE A 148 -14.00 -1.52 1.31
C PHE A 148 -15.44 -1.14 0.93
N LEU A 149 -15.71 -0.92 -0.36
CA LEU A 149 -17.04 -0.50 -0.81
C LEU A 149 -18.14 -1.48 -0.41
N MET A 150 -17.84 -2.78 -0.40
CA MET A 150 -18.82 -3.81 -0.13
C MET A 150 -18.77 -4.32 1.33
N GLU A 151 -17.60 -4.66 1.87
CA GLU A 151 -17.46 -5.35 3.18
C GLU A 151 -17.35 -4.38 4.36
N TYR A 152 -16.48 -3.37 4.28
CA TYR A 152 -16.26 -2.42 5.39
C TYR A 152 -17.15 -1.18 5.33
N GLY A 153 -17.66 -0.86 4.14
CA GLY A 153 -18.55 0.25 3.87
C GLY A 153 -17.86 1.53 3.39
N ILE A 154 -18.65 2.34 2.69
CA ILE A 154 -18.25 3.64 2.13
C ILE A 154 -17.73 4.59 3.22
N ALA A 155 -18.31 4.56 4.43
CA ALA A 155 -17.89 5.42 5.52
C ALA A 155 -16.42 5.16 5.91
N LEU A 156 -16.02 3.89 6.03
CA LEU A 156 -14.64 3.55 6.38
C LEU A 156 -13.67 3.87 5.23
N LEU A 157 -14.12 3.74 3.98
CA LEU A 157 -13.33 4.09 2.80
C LEU A 157 -12.99 5.58 2.76
N ILE A 158 -13.98 6.43 3.06
CA ILE A 158 -13.77 7.89 3.16
C ILE A 158 -12.77 8.20 4.29
N CYS A 159 -12.93 7.57 5.45
CA CYS A 159 -11.98 7.72 6.55
C CYS A 159 -10.55 7.32 6.14
N ALA A 160 -10.40 6.20 5.42
CA ALA A 160 -9.10 5.74 4.91
C ALA A 160 -8.48 6.73 3.91
N ALA A 161 -9.26 7.26 2.97
CA ALA A 161 -8.81 8.27 2.01
C ALA A 161 -8.33 9.56 2.73
N VAL A 162 -9.12 10.05 3.69
CA VAL A 162 -8.76 11.24 4.49
C VAL A 162 -7.48 10.99 5.29
N MET A 163 -7.38 9.84 5.96
CA MET A 163 -6.18 9.45 6.73
C MET A 163 -4.93 9.35 5.86
N TYR A 164 -5.05 8.75 4.67
CA TYR A 164 -3.98 8.69 3.68
C TYR A 164 -3.52 10.11 3.31
N THR A 165 -4.44 10.97 2.87
CA THR A 165 -4.15 12.35 2.46
C THR A 165 -3.48 13.16 3.59
N ILE A 166 -3.96 13.03 4.83
CA ILE A 166 -3.38 13.71 6.00
C ILE A 166 -1.95 13.22 6.25
N THR A 167 -1.74 11.91 6.19
CA THR A 167 -0.42 11.28 6.43
C THR A 167 0.60 11.75 5.39
N ILE A 168 0.26 11.68 4.10
CA ILE A 168 1.15 12.17 3.02
C ILE A 168 1.45 13.66 3.19
N LYS A 169 0.44 14.49 3.52
CA LYS A 169 0.65 15.92 3.77
C LYS A 169 1.58 16.19 4.96
N LYS A 170 1.60 15.31 5.97
CA LYS A 170 2.49 15.41 7.13
C LYS A 170 3.92 15.04 6.75
N GLU A 171 4.11 13.92 6.05
CA GLU A 171 5.44 13.44 5.67
C GLU A 171 6.11 14.36 4.63
N LEU A 172 5.36 14.84 3.63
CA LEU A 172 5.89 15.83 2.68
C LEU A 172 6.29 17.15 3.35
N ARG A 173 5.62 17.55 4.45
CA ARG A 173 6.00 18.75 5.22
C ARG A 173 7.30 18.57 6.00
N LYS A 174 7.62 17.34 6.41
CA LYS A 174 8.90 16.98 7.05
C LYS A 174 10.04 16.82 6.03
N GLY A 175 9.74 16.83 4.73
CA GLY A 175 10.71 16.54 3.67
C GLY A 175 10.88 15.05 3.39
N ASP A 176 10.12 14.16 4.03
CA ASP A 176 10.20 12.73 3.81
C ASP A 176 9.33 12.31 2.60
N ILE A 177 9.98 12.26 1.44
CA ILE A 177 9.34 11.80 0.21
C ILE A 177 9.27 10.28 0.10
N VAL A 178 10.11 9.56 0.84
CA VAL A 178 10.30 8.12 0.66
C VAL A 178 9.12 7.38 1.24
N ILE A 179 8.71 7.76 2.46
CA ILE A 179 7.47 7.25 3.07
C ILE A 179 6.27 7.60 2.18
N SER A 180 6.26 8.82 1.62
CA SER A 180 5.18 9.25 0.72
C SER A 180 5.09 8.39 -0.55
N ILE A 181 6.23 8.05 -1.15
CA ILE A 181 6.33 7.15 -2.30
C ILE A 181 5.92 5.73 -1.91
N ALA A 182 6.38 5.23 -0.77
CA ALA A 182 6.04 3.90 -0.28
C ALA A 182 4.52 3.73 -0.09
N LEU A 183 3.89 4.67 0.62
CA LEU A 183 2.44 4.70 0.79
C LEU A 183 1.70 4.86 -0.55
N GLY A 184 2.25 5.61 -1.50
CA GLY A 184 1.70 5.75 -2.83
C GLY A 184 1.72 4.45 -3.65
N ILE A 185 2.80 3.67 -3.54
CA ILE A 185 2.91 2.36 -4.19
C ILE A 185 1.96 1.36 -3.56
N ALA A 186 1.82 1.41 -2.24
CA ALA A 186 0.82 0.64 -1.53
C ALA A 186 -0.61 1.02 -2.01
N ALA A 187 -0.90 2.31 -2.27
CA ALA A 187 -2.18 2.72 -2.86
C ALA A 187 -2.38 2.24 -4.31
N LEU A 188 -1.32 2.11 -5.10
CA LEU A 188 -1.38 1.47 -6.43
C LEU A 188 -1.60 -0.04 -6.34
N ASP A 189 -0.91 -0.71 -5.42
CA ASP A 189 -1.06 -2.16 -5.16
C ASP A 189 -2.49 -2.51 -4.74
N SER A 190 -3.16 -1.61 -4.03
CA SER A 190 -4.57 -1.73 -3.62
C SER A 190 -5.57 -1.91 -4.76
N LEU A 191 -5.19 -1.58 -6.02
CA LEU A 191 -6.01 -1.84 -7.21
C LEU A 191 -6.13 -3.33 -7.52
N ILE A 192 -5.16 -4.13 -7.09
CA ILE A 192 -4.91 -5.49 -7.57
C ILE A 192 -4.80 -6.49 -6.40
N CYS A 193 -4.49 -5.98 -5.22
CA CYS A 193 -4.30 -6.73 -3.99
C CYS A 193 -5.31 -6.26 -2.93
N ARG A 194 -5.74 -7.21 -2.09
CA ARG A 194 -6.69 -6.98 -0.98
C ARG A 194 -5.98 -6.58 0.31
N GLU A 195 -4.69 -6.88 0.41
CA GLU A 195 -3.95 -6.92 1.66
C GLU A 195 -3.63 -5.54 2.25
N TYR A 196 -3.88 -4.44 1.54
CA TYR A 196 -3.46 -3.10 1.97
C TYR A 196 -4.01 -2.72 3.36
N PHE A 197 -5.24 -3.11 3.67
CA PHE A 197 -5.91 -2.70 4.92
C PHE A 197 -5.98 -3.78 5.98
N LEU A 198 -5.48 -4.98 5.67
CA LEU A 198 -5.33 -6.01 6.68
C LEU A 198 -4.10 -5.67 7.52
N ILE A 199 -4.34 -5.30 8.78
CA ILE A 199 -3.30 -4.90 9.74
C ILE A 199 -2.19 -5.95 9.83
N GLU A 200 -2.53 -7.24 9.75
CA GLU A 200 -1.57 -8.35 9.80
C GLU A 200 -0.62 -8.41 8.58
N TYR A 201 -0.97 -7.79 7.46
CA TYR A 201 -0.17 -7.79 6.23
C TYR A 201 0.52 -6.44 5.95
N ASN A 202 -0.04 -5.32 6.43
CA ASN A 202 0.52 -3.99 6.17
C ASN A 202 1.30 -3.43 7.38
N VAL A 203 2.62 -3.59 7.30
CA VAL A 203 3.58 -3.08 8.29
C VAL A 203 3.50 -1.56 8.52
N PHE A 204 3.04 -0.78 7.54
CA PHE A 204 2.86 0.68 7.71
C PHE A 204 1.68 1.01 8.62
N LEU A 205 0.62 0.19 8.62
CA LEU A 205 -0.49 0.33 9.57
C LEU A 205 -0.06 -0.08 10.99
N LEU A 206 0.74 -1.14 11.11
CA LEU A 206 1.33 -1.53 12.40
C LEU A 206 2.26 -0.45 12.95
N ALA A 207 3.04 0.20 12.09
CA ALA A 207 3.94 1.28 12.48
C ALA A 207 3.19 2.50 13.05
N LEU A 208 1.95 2.79 12.60
CA LEU A 208 1.12 3.85 13.19
C LEU A 208 0.74 3.57 14.65
N LEU A 209 0.66 2.29 15.03
CA LEU A 209 0.35 1.85 16.39
C LEU A 209 1.61 1.61 17.24
N ALA A 210 2.80 1.66 16.63
CA ALA A 210 4.05 1.43 17.33
C ALA A 210 4.41 2.63 18.21
N LYS A 211 4.68 2.39 19.49
CA LYS A 211 5.33 3.39 20.35
C LYS A 211 6.78 3.57 19.91
N THR A 212 7.08 4.72 19.31
CA THR A 212 8.45 5.20 19.22
C THR A 212 8.81 5.74 20.61
N ASN A 213 9.61 4.98 21.36
CA ASN A 213 10.31 5.58 22.49
C ASN A 213 11.33 6.55 21.89
N ASP A 214 11.16 7.84 22.14
CA ASP A 214 12.11 8.89 21.76
C ASP A 214 13.45 8.64 22.48
N PHE A 215 14.29 7.79 21.89
CA PHE A 215 15.65 7.51 22.37
C PHE A 215 16.59 8.71 22.20
N GLU A 216 16.14 9.82 21.59
CA GLU A 216 16.92 11.05 21.47
C GLU A 216 16.90 11.91 22.75
N ASN A 217 15.86 11.81 23.59
CA ASN A 217 15.80 12.61 24.82
C ASN A 217 16.70 12.08 25.95
N TYR A 218 17.08 10.79 25.93
CA TYR A 218 17.96 10.24 26.97
C TYR A 218 19.44 10.61 26.83
N LYS A 219 19.91 10.98 25.62
CA LYS A 219 21.32 11.38 25.42
C LYS A 219 21.59 12.85 25.69
N PHE A 220 20.63 13.74 25.46
CA PHE A 220 20.82 15.18 25.71
C PHE A 220 20.75 15.51 27.21
N ASP A 221 19.83 14.90 27.95
CA ASP A 221 19.69 15.13 29.39
C ASP A 221 20.86 14.58 30.20
N SER A 222 21.42 13.43 29.79
CA SER A 222 22.63 12.85 30.41
C SER A 222 23.88 13.71 30.16
N PHE A 223 24.02 14.32 28.98
CA PHE A 223 25.16 15.20 28.68
C PHE A 223 25.02 16.56 29.40
N ALA A 224 23.81 17.11 29.46
CA ALA A 224 23.55 18.37 30.16
C ALA A 224 23.72 18.26 31.69
N THR A 225 23.39 17.11 32.29
CA THR A 225 23.64 16.87 33.72
C THR A 225 25.12 16.65 34.03
N LEU A 226 25.88 16.00 33.13
CA LEU A 226 27.34 15.86 33.28
C LEU A 226 28.06 17.21 33.22
N ILE A 227 27.73 18.07 32.25
CA ILE A 227 28.34 19.41 32.12
C ILE A 227 28.03 20.32 33.32
N ASN A 228 26.80 20.26 33.87
CA ASN A 228 26.42 21.04 35.05
C ASN A 228 27.03 20.52 36.36
N SER A 229 27.46 19.25 36.42
CA SER A 229 28.15 18.67 37.58
C SER A 229 29.63 19.07 37.65
N GLU A 230 30.29 19.26 36.51
CA GLU A 230 31.69 19.72 36.44
C GLU A 230 31.83 21.23 36.68
N HIS A 231 30.77 22.00 36.44
CA HIS A 231 30.79 23.46 36.66
C HIS A 231 30.57 23.89 38.12
N ASN A 232 30.01 23.00 38.96
CA ASN A 232 29.76 23.24 40.39
C ASN A 232 30.86 22.71 41.33
N THR A 233 31.99 22.24 40.79
CA THR A 233 33.12 21.71 41.56
C THR A 233 34.42 22.53 41.40
N LYS A 234 34.33 23.80 40.99
CA LYS A 234 35.44 24.75 40.99
C LYS A 234 35.14 25.97 41.83
#